data_AF-A0A286C5W3-F1
#
_entry.id   AF-A0A286C5W3-F1
#
_cell.length_a   1.000
_cell.length_b   1.000
_cell.length_c   1.000
_cell.angle_alpha   90.00
_cell.angle_beta   90.00
_cell.angle_gamma   90.00
#
_symmetry.space_group_name_H-M   'P 1'
#
loop_
_entity.id
_entity.type
_entity.pdbx_description
1 polymer ?
#
loop_
_entity_poly.entity_id
_entity_poly.type
_entity_poly.pdbx_seq_one_letter_code
_entity_poly.pdbx_strand_id
1 'polypeptide(L)'
;MGKGAVRWMAWKELWTEQRPAPLNLSDTEILDWLGEYCDQAVYNRPSPQYRGGFTLYCDEISTSGATLREAVCLAAAKLDELNE
;
A
#
# COMPACT_ATOMS: atom_id res chain seq x y z
N MET A 1 -30.97 18.10 17.21
CA MET A 1 -29.97 18.89 16.46
C MET A 1 -28.69 18.85 17.28
N GLY A 2 -27.56 18.27 16.91
CA GLY A 2 -27.07 17.69 15.67
C GLY A 2 -25.55 17.87 15.71
N LYS A 3 -24.80 16.81 15.35
CA LYS A 3 -23.35 16.79 15.03
C LYS A 3 -22.44 16.84 16.28
N GLY A 4 -21.65 15.83 16.61
CA GLY A 4 -20.89 14.93 15.74
C GLY A 4 -19.44 15.38 15.76
N ALA A 5 -18.67 14.93 16.75
CA ALA A 5 -17.23 15.12 16.81
C ALA A 5 -16.58 13.84 17.33
N VAL A 6 -16.60 12.80 16.50
CA VAL A 6 -15.75 11.62 16.72
C VAL A 6 -14.32 12.07 16.36
N ARG A 7 -13.47 12.02 17.38
CA ARG A 7 -12.06 12.42 17.35
C ARG A 7 -11.25 11.35 16.60
N TRP A 8 -11.18 11.46 15.28
CA TRP A 8 -10.35 10.60 14.42
C TRP A 8 -8.89 11.05 14.46
N MET A 9 -8.19 10.80 15.58
CA MET A 9 -6.76 11.13 15.75
C MET A 9 -6.05 10.00 16.50
N ALA A 10 -5.97 8.80 15.91
CA ALA A 10 -5.18 7.70 16.50
C ALA A 10 -4.76 6.58 15.52
N TRP A 11 -4.67 6.82 14.20
CA TRP A 11 -4.20 5.80 13.24
C TRP A 11 -2.84 6.12 12.62
N LYS A 12 -2.22 7.25 12.98
CA LYS A 12 -1.05 7.78 12.27
C LYS A 12 0.30 7.34 12.85
N GLU A 13 0.32 6.58 13.95
CA GLU A 13 1.54 6.40 14.77
C GLU A 13 2.07 4.96 14.86
N LEU A 14 1.50 3.99 14.14
CA LEU A 14 2.01 2.60 14.13
C LEU A 14 2.85 2.22 12.89
N TRP A 15 3.09 3.13 11.95
CA TRP A 15 3.79 2.83 10.68
C TRP A 15 5.30 3.15 10.71
N THR A 16 5.96 2.93 11.83
CA THR A 16 7.42 3.12 11.94
C THR A 16 8.06 1.79 12.35
N GLU A 17 8.87 1.25 11.43
CA GLU A 17 9.92 0.25 11.68
C GLU A 17 9.56 -1.25 11.69
N GLN A 18 8.83 -1.70 10.68
CA GLN A 18 9.19 -2.98 10.07
C GLN A 18 8.99 -2.86 8.56
N ARG A 19 10.06 -2.50 7.84
CA ARG A 19 10.04 -2.67 6.38
C ARG A 19 9.95 -4.18 6.16
N PRO A 20 8.84 -4.71 5.63
CA PRO A 20 8.71 -6.14 5.40
C PRO A 20 9.89 -6.60 4.54
N ALA A 21 10.44 -7.77 4.87
CA ALA A 21 11.50 -8.36 4.07
C ALA A 21 11.04 -8.36 2.61
N PRO A 22 11.88 -7.92 1.65
CA PRO A 22 11.47 -7.84 0.25
C PRO A 22 10.99 -9.22 -0.17
N LEU A 23 9.68 -9.37 -0.35
CA LEU A 23 9.09 -10.56 -0.91
C LEU A 23 9.81 -10.82 -2.24
N ASN A 24 10.39 -12.02 -2.35
CA ASN A 24 11.22 -12.39 -3.49
C ASN A 24 10.33 -12.86 -4.65
N LEU A 25 9.28 -12.10 -4.92
CA LEU A 25 8.34 -12.33 -6.01
C LEU A 25 9.02 -11.97 -7.33
N SER A 26 8.85 -12.85 -8.31
CA SER A 26 9.24 -12.58 -9.71
C SER A 26 8.26 -11.58 -10.33
N ASP A 27 8.64 -10.90 -11.41
CA ASP A 27 7.77 -9.92 -12.08
C ASP A 27 6.38 -10.50 -12.46
N THR A 28 6.33 -11.77 -12.88
CA THR A 28 5.07 -12.47 -13.17
C THR A 28 4.21 -12.67 -11.92
N GLU A 29 4.81 -13.03 -10.80
CA GLU A 29 4.08 -13.23 -9.54
C GLU A 29 3.59 -11.91 -8.96
N ILE A 30 4.32 -10.81 -9.19
CA ILE A 30 3.86 -9.46 -8.84
C ILE A 30 2.57 -9.14 -9.60
N LEU A 31 2.51 -9.43 -10.90
CA LEU A 31 1.32 -9.16 -11.73
C LEU A 31 0.14 -10.07 -11.37
N ASP A 32 0.41 -11.34 -11.07
CA ASP A 32 -0.60 -12.32 -10.65
C ASP A 32 -1.21 -11.90 -9.30
N TRP A 33 -0.36 -11.58 -8.32
CA TRP A 33 -0.78 -11.08 -7.01
C TRP A 33 -1.59 -9.79 -7.12
N LEU A 34 -1.16 -8.85 -7.97
CA LEU A 34 -1.93 -7.63 -8.23
C LEU A 34 -3.32 -7.94 -8.80
N GLY A 35 -3.43 -8.89 -9.71
CA GLY A 35 -4.72 -9.29 -10.29
C GLY A 35 -5.64 -10.01 -9.31
N GLU A 36 -5.08 -10.71 -8.32
CA GLU A 36 -5.85 -11.43 -7.30
C GLU A 36 -6.30 -10.53 -6.14
N TYR A 37 -5.42 -9.63 -5.67
CA TYR A 37 -5.66 -8.87 -4.44
C TYR A 37 -5.95 -7.38 -4.66
N CYS A 38 -5.62 -6.82 -5.83
CA CYS A 38 -5.70 -5.38 -6.05
C CYS A 38 -6.57 -4.98 -7.24
N ASP A 39 -7.60 -4.18 -6.98
CA ASP A 39 -8.45 -3.62 -8.03
C ASP A 39 -7.72 -2.64 -8.95
N GLN A 40 -6.77 -1.86 -8.40
CA GLN A 40 -6.14 -0.80 -9.16
C GLN A 40 -4.67 -0.56 -8.80
N ALA A 41 -3.82 -0.47 -9.82
CA ALA A 41 -2.45 0.02 -9.72
C ALA A 41 -2.29 1.34 -10.49
N VAL A 42 -1.98 2.42 -9.78
CA VAL A 42 -1.79 3.76 -10.35
C VAL A 42 -0.31 4.11 -10.36
N TYR A 43 0.23 4.40 -11.55
CA TYR A 43 1.56 4.98 -11.67
C TYR A 43 1.50 6.51 -11.59
N ASN A 44 2.09 7.06 -10.54
CA ASN A 44 2.26 8.49 -10.36
C ASN A 44 3.59 8.91 -10.99
N ARG A 45 3.51 9.66 -12.09
CA ARG A 45 4.70 10.19 -12.76
C ARG A 45 5.48 11.11 -11.80
N PRO A 46 6.80 10.95 -11.67
CA PRO A 46 7.62 11.87 -10.89
C PRO A 46 7.51 13.30 -11.43
N SER A 47 7.40 14.26 -10.53
CA SER A 47 7.38 15.69 -10.83
C SER A 47 8.37 16.41 -9.91
N PRO A 48 8.77 17.66 -10.19
CA PRO A 48 9.70 18.40 -9.33
C PRO A 48 9.23 18.52 -7.87
N GLN A 49 7.94 18.36 -7.62
CA GLN A 49 7.30 18.47 -6.31
C GLN A 49 6.99 17.09 -5.68
N TYR A 50 7.08 16.00 -6.45
CA TYR A 50 6.67 14.66 -6.02
C TYR A 50 7.60 13.59 -6.57
N ARG A 51 8.12 12.72 -5.69
CA ARG A 51 9.12 11.70 -6.04
C ARG A 51 8.63 10.68 -7.08
N GLY A 52 7.32 10.63 -7.35
CA GLY A 52 6.69 9.64 -8.21
C GLY A 52 6.63 8.27 -7.53
N GLY A 53 5.99 7.32 -8.19
CA GLY A 53 5.92 5.95 -7.69
C GLY A 53 4.65 5.23 -8.13
N PHE A 54 4.42 4.07 -7.51
CA PHE A 54 3.24 3.27 -7.69
C PHE A 54 2.38 3.35 -6.45
N THR A 55 1.09 3.61 -6.65
CA THR A 55 0.07 3.50 -5.61
C THR A 55 -0.83 2.33 -5.96
N LEU A 56 -0.91 1.36 -5.06
CA LEU A 56 -1.78 0.21 -5.19
C LEU A 56 -3.01 0.44 -4.32
N TYR A 57 -4.17 0.18 -4.90
CA TYR A 57 -5.45 0.13 -4.23
C TYR A 57 -5.91 -1.32 -4.29
N CYS A 58 -5.89 -1.95 -3.13
CA CYS A 58 -6.33 -3.31 -2.89
C CYS A 58 -7.51 -3.23 -1.90
N ASP A 59 -8.31 -4.29 -1.80
CA ASP A 59 -9.64 -4.28 -1.19
C ASP A 59 -9.75 -3.39 0.08
N GLU A 60 -8.98 -3.72 1.13
CA GLU A 60 -8.96 -2.99 2.40
C GLU A 60 -7.69 -2.15 2.62
N ILE A 61 -6.76 -2.13 1.64
CA ILE A 61 -5.46 -1.48 1.82
C ILE A 61 -5.06 -0.62 0.61
N SER A 62 -4.52 0.55 0.91
CA SER A 62 -3.79 1.36 -0.06
C SER A 62 -2.33 1.46 0.34
N THR A 63 -1.42 1.14 -0.57
CA THR A 63 0.03 1.29 -0.35
C THR A 63 0.67 2.09 -1.47
N SER A 64 1.79 2.75 -1.16
CA SER A 64 2.56 3.50 -2.14
C SER A 64 4.03 3.19 -2.00
N GLY A 65 4.70 2.91 -3.11
CA GLY A 65 6.13 2.65 -3.17
C GLY A 65 6.79 3.37 -4.33
N ALA A 66 8.11 3.58 -4.27
CA ALA A 66 8.86 4.18 -5.36
C ALA A 66 8.87 3.28 -6.62
N THR A 67 8.69 1.97 -6.43
CA THR A 67 8.61 0.96 -7.49
C THR A 67 7.40 0.06 -7.27
N LEU A 68 6.93 -0.60 -8.33
CA LEU A 68 5.81 -1.54 -8.25
C LEU A 68 6.10 -2.65 -7.23
N ARG A 69 7.30 -3.22 -7.27
CA ARG A 69 7.75 -4.26 -6.33
C ARG A 69 7.71 -3.79 -4.88
N GLU A 70 8.16 -2.57 -4.61
CA GLU A 70 8.11 -2.01 -3.26
C GLU A 70 6.66 -1.79 -2.80
N ALA A 71 5.81 -1.27 -3.67
CA ALA A 71 4.40 -1.07 -3.35
C ALA A 71 3.68 -2.41 -3.08
N VAL A 72 3.94 -3.44 -3.89
CA VAL A 72 3.39 -4.80 -3.71
C VAL A 72 3.92 -5.42 -2.43
N CYS A 73 5.22 -5.30 -2.13
CA CYS A 73 5.77 -5.85 -0.91
C CYS A 73 5.15 -5.22 0.35
N LEU A 74 4.91 -3.90 0.32
CA LEU A 74 4.21 -3.21 1.40
C LEU A 74 2.74 -3.63 1.48
N ALA A 75 2.09 -3.86 0.33
CA ALA A 75 0.70 -4.27 0.27
C ALA A 75 0.53 -5.70 0.82
N ALA A 76 1.31 -6.65 0.32
CA ALA A 76 1.29 -8.04 0.75
C ALA A 76 1.56 -8.19 2.25
N ALA A 77 2.55 -7.48 2.80
CA ALA A 77 2.81 -7.51 4.24
C ALA A 77 1.63 -6.98 5.06
N LYS A 78 0.99 -5.91 4.59
CA LYS A 78 -0.17 -5.34 5.27
C LYS A 78 -1.41 -6.23 5.16
N LEU A 79 -1.56 -6.95 4.05
CA LEU A 79 -2.60 -7.96 3.87
C LEU A 79 -2.37 -9.17 4.79
N ASP A 80 -1.11 -9.59 4.97
CA ASP A 80 -0.73 -10.65 5.91
C ASP A 80 -1.10 -10.26 7.36
N GLU A 81 -0.76 -9.04 7.80
CA GLU A 81 -1.14 -8.51 9.11
C GLU A 81 -2.67 -8.41 9.34
N LEU A 82 -3.46 -8.25 8.27
CA LEU A 82 -4.93 -8.17 8.38
C LEU A 82 -5.61 -9.55 8.41
N ASN A 83 -4.93 -10.59 7.92
CA ASN A 83 -5.45 -11.96 7.90
C ASN A 83 -5.05 -12.78 9.13
N GLU A 84 -4.25 -12.24 10.05
CA GLU A 84 -3.88 -12.82 11.35
C GLU A 84 -4.82 -12.41 12.50
#